data_AF-A0A8T6U738-F1
#
_entry.id   AF-A0A8T6U738-F1
#
_cell.length_a   1.000
_cell.length_b   1.000
_cell.length_c   1.000
_cell.angle_alpha   90.00
_cell.angle_beta   90.00
_cell.angle_gamma   90.00
#
_symmetry.space_group_name_H-M   'P 1'
#
loop_
_entity.id
_entity.type
_entity.pdbx_description
1 polymer ?
#
loop_
_entity_poly.entity_id
_entity_poly.type
_entity_poly.pdbx_seq_one_letter_code
_entity_poly.pdbx_strand_id
1 'polypeptide(L)' 'RHFEDWRIRWGVFEKLGSVYEVVSMPAEPPVYVEVVGAELDWASGLIRATSVCCRVPEPVRVARLVARGLTRML' A
#
# COMPACT_ATOMS: atom_id res chain seq x y z
N ARG A 1 1.64 19.43 -13.48
CA ARG A 1 0.72 19.11 -14.60
C ARG A 1 1.58 18.65 -15.79
N HIS A 2 2.08 17.41 -15.75
CA HIS A 2 3.14 16.93 -16.67
C HIS A 2 2.71 15.79 -17.61
N PHE A 3 1.56 15.18 -17.36
CA PHE A 3 0.99 14.13 -18.21
C PHE A 3 -0.23 14.66 -18.96
N GLU A 4 -0.46 14.19 -20.19
CA GLU A 4 -1.61 14.60 -21.01
C GLU A 4 -2.95 14.23 -20.34
N ASP A 5 -2.98 13.07 -19.69
CA ASP A 5 -4.12 12.50 -18.96
C ASP A 5 -4.18 12.91 -17.48
N TRP A 6 -3.44 13.95 -17.05
CA TRP A 6 -3.30 14.30 -15.63
C TRP A 6 -4.63 14.52 -14.90
N ARG A 7 -5.68 14.99 -15.58
CA ARG A 7 -7.02 15.18 -14.98
C ARG A 7 -7.63 13.85 -14.57
N ILE A 8 -7.50 12.84 -15.42
CA ILE A 8 -8.03 11.50 -15.17
C ILE A 8 -7.27 10.88 -14.00
N ARG A 9 -5.93 11.00 -14.00
CA ARG A 9 -5.09 10.52 -12.89
C ARG A 9 -5.44 11.20 -11.58
N TRP A 10 -5.59 12.52 -11.59
CA TRP A 10 -5.95 13.30 -10.41
C TRP A 10 -7.32 12.90 -9.85
N GLY A 11 -8.31 12.69 -10.73
CA GLY A 11 -9.64 12.23 -10.34
C GLY A 11 -9.67 10.83 -9.69
N VAL A 12 -8.60 10.04 -9.76
CA VAL A 12 -8.45 8.81 -8.95
C VAL A 12 -8.10 9.16 -7.52
N PHE A 13 -7.14 10.07 -7.31
CA PHE A 13 -6.72 10.50 -5.98
C PHE A 13 -7.82 11.26 -5.24
N GLU A 14 -8.64 12.05 -5.94
CA GLU A 14 -9.78 12.75 -5.34
C GLU A 14 -10.86 11.83 -4.76
N LYS A 15 -10.88 10.56 -5.18
CA LYS A 15 -11.81 9.55 -4.65
C LYS A 15 -11.28 8.83 -3.41
N LEU A 16 -10.00 9.03 -3.07
CA LEU A 16 -9.38 8.40 -1.93
C LEU A 16 -9.79 9.12 -0.64
N GLY A 17 -9.74 8.39 0.46
CA GLY A 17 -10.14 8.88 1.77
C GLY A 17 -8.99 9.50 2.56
N SER A 18 -9.20 9.63 3.87
CA SER A 18 -8.15 10.03 4.80
C SER A 18 -6.98 9.03 4.81
N VAL A 19 -5.77 9.57 4.98
CA VAL A 19 -4.58 8.77 5.23
C VAL A 19 -4.51 8.42 6.72
N TYR A 20 -4.28 7.14 7.02
CA TYR A 20 -4.16 6.60 8.37
C TYR A 20 -2.78 6.01 8.61
N GLU A 21 -2.28 6.15 9.84
CA GLU A 21 -1.05 5.51 10.31
C GLU A 21 -1.37 4.13 10.90
N VAL A 22 -0.67 3.10 10.40
CA VAL A 22 -0.77 1.73 10.92
C VAL A 22 0.61 1.24 11.32
N VAL A 23 0.80 1.02 12.62
CA VAL A 23 1.97 0.28 13.12
C VAL A 23 1.70 -1.22 12.93
N SER A 24 2.39 -1.80 11.95
CA SER A 24 2.27 -3.21 11.57
C SER A 24 3.27 -4.12 12.29
N MET A 25 4.43 -3.58 12.68
CA MET A 25 5.49 -4.28 13.39
C MET A 25 6.00 -3.43 14.57
N PRO A 26 6.18 -4.01 15.77
CA PRO A 26 6.80 -3.31 16.88
C PRO A 26 8.21 -2.80 16.53
N ALA A 27 8.55 -1.61 17.01
CA ALA A 27 9.85 -0.95 16.78
C ALA A 27 10.19 -0.62 15.32
N GLU A 28 9.25 -0.74 14.38
CA GLU A 28 9.38 -0.20 13.03
C GLU A 28 8.51 1.05 12.83
N PRO A 29 8.89 1.96 11.90
CA PRO A 29 8.02 3.07 11.51
C PRO A 29 6.66 2.58 10.98
N PRO A 30 5.59 3.36 11.13
CA PRO A 30 4.29 2.99 10.60
C PRO A 30 4.28 2.90 9.07
N VAL A 31 3.25 2.25 8.54
CA VAL A 31 2.83 2.40 7.15
C VAL A 31 1.65 3.35 7.08
N TYR A 32 1.61 4.17 6.03
CA TYR A 32 0.51 5.10 5.76
C TYR A 32 -0.43 4.46 4.76
N VAL A 33 -1.71 4.40 5.08
CA VAL A 33 -2.71 3.72 4.25
C VAL A 33 -3.96 4.56 4.07
N GLU A 34 -4.53 4.48 2.88
CA GLU A 34 -5.87 4.98 2.58
C GLU A 34 -6.77 3.75 2.39
N VAL A 35 -7.85 3.67 3.17
CA VAL A 35 -8.72 2.50 3.17
C VAL A 35 -9.93 2.76 2.29
N VAL A 36 -10.16 1.89 1.30
CA VAL A 36 -11.27 1.99 0.35
C VAL A 36 -12.10 0.72 0.43
N GLY A 37 -13.39 0.86 0.73
CA GLY A 37 -14.33 -0.27 0.75
C GLY A 37 -14.16 -1.23 1.93
N ALA A 38 -13.44 -0.83 2.98
CA ALA A 38 -13.28 -1.58 4.22
C ALA A 38 -13.23 -0.65 5.44
N GLU A 39 -13.39 -1.20 6.64
CA GLU A 39 -13.18 -0.48 7.88
C GLU A 39 -11.68 -0.42 8.23
N LEU A 40 -11.26 0.69 8.85
CA LEU A 40 -9.87 0.91 9.22
C LEU A 40 -9.33 -0.17 10.14
N ASP A 41 -10.12 -0.62 11.12
CA ASP A 41 -9.70 -1.64 12.09
C ASP A 41 -9.49 -2.99 11.41
N TRP A 42 -10.39 -3.36 10.50
CA TRP A 42 -10.25 -4.56 9.69
C TRP A 42 -8.99 -4.50 8.81
N ALA A 43 -8.79 -3.40 8.10
CA ALA A 43 -7.61 -3.20 7.25
C ALA A 43 -6.31 -3.23 8.08
N SER A 44 -6.30 -2.58 9.24
CA SER A 44 -5.17 -2.57 10.17
C SER A 44 -4.86 -3.97 10.70
N GLY A 45 -5.88 -4.75 11.04
CA GLY A 45 -5.76 -6.15 11.44
C GLY A 45 -5.16 -7.01 10.34
N LEU A 46 -5.65 -6.85 9.10
CA LEU A 46 -5.12 -7.56 7.94
C LEU A 46 -3.64 -7.20 7.68
N ILE A 47 -3.30 -5.92 7.71
CA ILE A 47 -1.93 -5.43 7.51
C ILE A 47 -1.00 -6.05 8.57
N ARG A 48 -1.38 -6.03 9.86
CA ARG A 48 -0.60 -6.64 10.94
C ARG A 48 -0.46 -8.16 10.77
N ALA A 49 -1.56 -8.86 10.50
CA ALA A 49 -1.56 -10.32 10.34
C ALA A 49 -0.71 -10.79 9.14
N THR A 50 -0.57 -9.94 8.13
CA THR A 50 0.21 -10.20 6.91
C THR A 50 1.55 -9.48 6.89
N SER A 51 2.04 -8.98 8.03
CA SER A 51 3.37 -8.37 8.18
C SER A 51 4.19 -9.16 9.21
N VAL A 52 4.92 -10.18 8.75
CA VAL A 52 5.66 -11.16 9.55
C VAL A 52 7.14 -10.80 9.69
N CYS A 53 7.79 -10.32 8.62
CA CYS A 53 9.25 -10.08 8.62
C CYS A 53 9.64 -8.60 8.74
N CYS A 54 8.78 -7.68 8.31
CA CYS A 54 8.98 -6.24 8.47
C CYS A 54 7.65 -5.49 8.38
N ARG A 55 7.67 -4.16 8.45
CA ARG A 55 6.44 -3.33 8.40
C ARG A 55 5.62 -3.44 7.11
N VAL A 56 6.17 -3.98 6.03
CA VAL A 56 5.48 -4.12 4.73
C VAL A 56 4.91 -5.52 4.61
N PRO A 57 3.61 -5.69 4.29
CA PRO A 57 3.00 -7.00 4.21
C PRO A 57 3.73 -8.00 3.29
N GLU A 58 3.86 -9.27 3.69
CA GLU A 58 4.48 -10.34 2.89
C GLU A 58 3.93 -10.40 1.46
N PRO A 59 2.61 -10.32 1.21
CA PRO A 59 2.08 -10.37 -0.15
C PRO A 59 2.65 -9.25 -1.04
N VAL A 60 2.81 -8.04 -0.49
CA VAL A 60 3.38 -6.88 -1.20
C VAL A 60 4.88 -7.07 -1.44
N ARG A 61 5.59 -7.64 -0.47
CA ARG A 61 7.02 -7.97 -0.61
C ARG A 61 7.24 -9.01 -1.72
N VAL A 62 6.43 -10.07 -1.76
CA VAL A 62 6.49 -11.10 -2.80
C VAL A 62 6.18 -10.49 -4.16
N ALA A 63 5.11 -9.70 -4.28
CA ALA A 63 4.77 -9.01 -5.53
C ALA A 63 5.93 -8.14 -6.05
N ARG A 64 6.62 -7.42 -5.16
CA ARG A 64 7.82 -6.65 -5.50
C ARG A 64 8.96 -7.52 -6.02
N LEU A 65 9.22 -8.68 -5.41
CA LEU A 65 10.27 -9.59 -5.86
C LEU A 65 9.94 -10.17 -7.24
N VAL A 66 8.70 -10.61 -7.45
CA VAL A 66 8.22 -11.12 -8.74
C VAL A 66 8.34 -10.05 -9.83
N ALA A 67 7.81 -8.84 -9.59
CA ALA A 67 7.88 -7.75 -10.54
C ALA A 67 9.33 -7.43 -10.94
N ARG A 68 10.26 -7.37 -9.97
CA ARG A 68 11.68 -7.14 -10.23
C ARG A 68 12.33 -8.27 -11.03
N GLY A 69 11.91 -9.51 -10.80
CA GLY A 69 12.36 -10.66 -11.59
C GLY A 69 11.91 -10.53 -13.05
N LEU A 70 10.64 -10.19 -13.28
CA LEU A 70 10.07 -10.03 -14.62
C LEU A 70 10.61 -8.81 -15.38
N THR A 71 10.77 -7.66 -14.72
CA THR A 71 11.32 -6.44 -15.37
C THR A 71 12.77 -6.59 -15.80
N ARG A 72 13.54 -7.52 -15.22
CA ARG A 72 14.90 -7.81 -15.71
C ARG A 72 14.91 -8.77 -16.91
N MET A 73 13.79 -9.40 -17.21
CA MET A 73 13.63 -10.32 -18.34
C MET A 73 12.99 -9.65 -19.57
N LEU A 74 12.26 -8.55 -19.39
CA LEU A 74 11.67 -7.71 -20.44
C LEU A 74 12.59 -6.54 -20.77
#